data_AF-A0A9X5YQD5-F1
#
_entry.id   AF-A0A9X5YQD5-F1
#
_cell.length_a   1.000
_cell.length_b   1.000
_cell.length_c   1.000
_cell.angle_alpha   90.00
_cell.angle_beta   90.00
_cell.angle_gamma   90.00
#
_symmetry.space_group_name_H-M   'P 1'
#
loop_
_entity.id
_entity.type
_entity.pdbx_description
1 polymer ?
#
loop_
_entity_poly.entity_id
_entity_poly.type
_entity_poly.pdbx_seq_one_letter_code
_entity_poly.pdbx_strand_id
1 'polypeptide(L)'
;MGTEKNESMDAPIPAPPAGVSPAVAGNGGVAFTPMSAAGRKRVKLIGILVGVLLVLVIAGVVAIKVANSSRTPEAQVRQYLDLLAAGNASAATAMVDPGVANDERVFLTDSVMSSAQSLLVVEDISAGEGDNDGKKSESDTRTVTATMQVNGERFVHEFTVAKTKPTMGVLDNWQVKDALVSKVSVDARGYNQFTVGDVSADAHQQGKDGDDATFIFYPGVYTFTPVAPSEYADSNPETVSILGDSWSGDGTSVSMTATYNTKLTAAALDAGKEVVDSCASIPGNQN
;
A
#
# COMPACT_ATOMS: atom_id res chain seq x y z
N MET A 1 -36.93 6.34 51.37
CA MET A 1 -37.47 5.79 52.64
C MET A 1 -38.27 4.56 52.23
N GLY A 2 -37.79 3.33 52.42
CA GLY A 2 -37.48 2.71 53.72
C GLY A 2 -38.80 2.11 54.23
N THR A 3 -38.97 0.81 54.46
CA THR A 3 -38.06 -0.26 54.95
C THR A 3 -38.41 -1.58 54.22
N GLU A 4 -37.56 -2.58 53.99
CA GLU A 4 -36.83 -3.46 54.94
C GLU A 4 -37.73 -4.07 56.03
N LYS A 5 -37.59 -5.31 56.51
CA LYS A 5 -36.98 -6.57 56.04
C LYS A 5 -37.41 -7.63 57.07
N ASN A 6 -37.15 -8.91 56.78
CA ASN A 6 -36.95 -9.98 57.78
C ASN A 6 -38.21 -10.57 58.43
N GLU A 7 -38.37 -11.89 58.29
CA GLU A 7 -39.01 -12.72 59.30
C GLU A 7 -38.05 -13.88 59.64
N SER A 8 -37.75 -14.02 60.94
CA SER A 8 -36.94 -15.09 61.49
C SER A 8 -37.27 -15.19 62.98
N MET A 9 -37.97 -16.26 63.35
CA MET A 9 -38.32 -16.70 64.70
C MET A 9 -38.59 -18.21 64.62
N ASP A 10 -38.43 -19.02 65.66
CA ASP A 10 -37.45 -19.01 66.75
C ASP A 10 -37.32 -20.50 67.20
N ALA A 11 -36.47 -20.82 68.17
CA ALA A 11 -36.25 -22.20 68.62
C ALA A 11 -37.43 -22.74 69.49
N PRO A 12 -37.41 -24.02 69.88
CA PRO A 12 -36.78 -24.29 71.18
C PRO A 12 -35.97 -25.60 71.28
N ILE A 13 -35.10 -25.63 72.30
CA ILE A 13 -34.23 -26.74 72.72
C ILE A 13 -34.94 -27.53 73.83
N PRO A 14 -34.86 -28.88 73.87
CA PRO A 14 -34.15 -29.52 74.98
C PRO A 14 -33.40 -30.82 74.63
N ALA A 15 -32.49 -31.22 75.53
CA ALA A 15 -31.73 -32.48 75.56
C ALA A 15 -31.74 -33.04 77.01
N PRO A 16 -31.01 -34.12 77.34
CA PRO A 16 -30.96 -35.51 76.81
C PRO A 16 -31.54 -36.49 77.89
N PRO A 17 -31.34 -37.86 77.91
CA PRO A 17 -30.03 -38.51 78.18
C PRO A 17 -29.79 -39.95 77.62
N ALA A 18 -28.55 -40.43 77.83
CA ALA A 18 -28.10 -41.84 78.02
C ALA A 18 -28.28 -42.92 76.91
N GLY A 19 -27.17 -43.50 76.46
CA GLY A 19 -27.16 -44.64 75.50
C GLY A 19 -25.76 -45.16 75.11
N VAL A 20 -25.09 -45.82 76.06
CA VAL A 20 -23.75 -46.46 76.03
C VAL A 20 -23.33 -47.12 74.68
N SER A 21 -22.10 -46.83 74.21
CA SER A 21 -21.36 -47.55 73.12
C SER A 21 -20.61 -48.79 73.65
N PRO A 22 -20.03 -49.73 72.86
CA PRO A 22 -19.70 -49.72 71.41
C PRO A 22 -20.23 -51.02 70.68
N ALA A 23 -19.73 -51.58 69.55
CA ALA A 23 -18.56 -51.33 68.68
C ALA A 23 -18.74 -51.80 67.21
N VAL A 24 -18.16 -51.02 66.30
CA VAL A 24 -17.36 -51.37 65.08
C VAL A 24 -17.74 -52.58 64.20
N ALA A 25 -18.11 -52.29 62.93
CA ALA A 25 -17.57 -52.82 61.65
C ALA A 25 -18.66 -52.84 60.55
N GLY A 26 -18.45 -52.39 59.30
CA GLY A 26 -17.30 -51.70 58.70
C GLY A 26 -17.64 -51.19 57.28
N ASN A 27 -16.91 -50.18 56.80
CA ASN A 27 -17.19 -49.55 55.49
C ASN A 27 -16.54 -50.32 54.32
N GLY A 28 -17.35 -50.68 53.32
CA GLY A 28 -16.87 -51.22 52.04
C GLY A 28 -16.33 -50.14 51.11
N GLY A 29 -15.05 -49.77 51.27
CA GLY A 29 -14.34 -48.90 50.33
C GLY A 29 -13.75 -49.68 49.14
N VAL A 30 -13.92 -49.17 47.92
CA VAL A 30 -13.29 -49.75 46.72
C VAL A 30 -11.77 -49.64 46.80
N ALA A 31 -11.07 -50.77 46.76
CA ALA A 31 -9.62 -50.82 46.87
C ALA A 31 -8.94 -50.58 45.52
N PHE A 32 -8.34 -49.40 45.34
CA PHE A 32 -7.36 -49.18 44.28
C PHE A 32 -6.11 -50.03 44.55
N THR A 33 -5.83 -51.00 43.68
CA THR A 33 -4.61 -51.82 43.80
C THR A 33 -3.35 -50.95 43.60
N PRO A 34 -2.38 -51.00 44.51
CA PRO A 34 -1.21 -50.11 44.43
C PRO A 34 -0.33 -50.48 43.23
N MET A 35 -0.08 -49.52 42.34
CA MET A 35 0.76 -49.74 41.15
C MET A 35 2.15 -50.27 41.53
N SER A 36 2.56 -51.34 40.84
CA SER A 36 3.90 -51.93 40.99
C SER A 36 5.02 -50.91 40.71
N ALA A 37 6.20 -51.13 41.28
CA ALA A 37 7.34 -50.23 41.12
C ALA A 37 7.74 -50.04 39.64
N ALA A 38 7.57 -51.09 38.80
CA ALA A 38 7.76 -51.02 37.36
C ALA A 38 6.70 -50.15 36.67
N GLY A 39 5.43 -50.24 37.08
CA GLY A 39 4.36 -49.37 36.61
C GLY A 39 4.63 -47.90 36.94
N ARG A 40 5.01 -47.58 38.19
CA ARG A 40 5.38 -46.22 38.61
C ARG A 40 6.57 -45.64 37.83
N LYS A 41 7.59 -46.44 37.49
CA LYS A 41 8.68 -46.00 36.60
C LYS A 41 8.18 -45.69 35.18
N ARG A 42 7.34 -46.56 34.59
CA ARG A 42 6.77 -46.34 33.25
C ARG A 42 5.88 -45.09 33.19
N VAL A 43 5.01 -44.89 34.18
CA VAL A 43 4.15 -43.69 34.29
C VAL A 43 4.99 -42.42 34.43
N LYS A 44 6.05 -42.41 35.25
CA LYS A 44 6.98 -41.27 35.33
C LYS A 44 7.67 -40.99 33.99
N LEU A 45 8.12 -42.02 33.28
CA LEU A 45 8.85 -41.87 32.02
C LEU A 45 7.91 -41.34 30.91
N ILE A 46 6.69 -41.86 30.82
CA ILE A 46 5.64 -41.33 29.93
C ILE A 46 5.31 -39.86 30.29
N GLY A 47 5.15 -39.54 31.57
CA GLY A 47 4.89 -38.17 32.03
C GLY A 47 6.01 -37.19 31.66
N ILE A 48 7.28 -37.61 31.76
CA ILE A 48 8.43 -36.82 31.28
C ILE A 48 8.38 -36.65 29.76
N LEU A 49 8.10 -37.73 29.01
CA LEU A 49 8.05 -37.71 27.54
C LEU A 49 6.94 -36.76 27.04
N VAL A 50 5.74 -36.84 27.62
CA VAL A 50 4.62 -35.93 27.34
C VAL A 50 4.96 -34.50 27.74
N GLY A 51 5.61 -34.29 28.89
CA GLY A 51 6.05 -32.96 29.33
C GLY A 51 7.07 -32.32 28.38
N VAL A 52 8.06 -33.08 27.90
CA VAL A 52 9.04 -32.63 26.90
C VAL A 52 8.34 -32.31 25.58
N LEU A 53 7.42 -33.16 25.13
CA LEU A 53 6.66 -32.94 23.89
C LEU A 53 5.83 -31.64 23.98
N LEU A 54 5.17 -31.39 25.11
CA LEU A 54 4.43 -30.16 25.37
C LEU A 54 5.33 -28.91 25.32
N VAL A 55 6.52 -28.96 25.94
CA VAL A 55 7.50 -27.86 25.90
C VAL A 55 7.99 -27.59 24.47
N LEU A 56 8.23 -28.64 23.67
CA LEU A 56 8.61 -28.50 22.26
C LEU A 56 7.49 -27.86 21.41
N VAL A 57 6.22 -28.22 21.65
CA VAL A 57 5.08 -27.57 20.97
C VAL A 57 4.99 -26.09 21.33
N ILE A 58 5.13 -25.74 22.61
CA ILE A 58 5.10 -24.34 23.06
C ILE A 58 6.25 -23.55 22.43
N ALA A 59 7.47 -24.08 22.44
CA ALA A 59 8.63 -23.45 21.79
C ALA A 59 8.41 -23.26 20.28
N GLY A 60 7.83 -24.25 19.59
CA GLY A 60 7.47 -24.16 18.18
C GLY A 60 6.45 -23.05 17.88
N VAL A 61 5.38 -22.95 18.69
CA VAL A 61 4.36 -21.90 18.55
C VAL A 61 4.96 -20.50 18.80
N VAL A 62 5.83 -20.36 19.81
CA VAL A 62 6.52 -19.08 20.07
C VAL A 62 7.45 -18.72 18.90
N ALA A 63 8.22 -19.67 18.36
CA ALA A 63 9.08 -19.46 17.21
C ALA A 63 8.30 -19.04 15.95
N ILE A 64 7.15 -19.69 15.67
CA ILE A 64 6.25 -19.30 14.57
C ILE A 64 5.71 -17.88 14.79
N LYS A 65 5.31 -17.52 16.02
CA LYS A 65 4.82 -16.18 16.33
C LYS A 65 5.88 -15.09 16.11
N VAL A 66 7.13 -15.35 16.49
CA VAL A 66 8.28 -14.45 16.25
C VAL A 66 8.64 -14.37 14.77
N ALA A 67 8.56 -15.48 14.03
CA ALA A 67 8.74 -15.46 12.57
C ALA A 67 7.64 -14.63 11.87
N ASN A 68 6.38 -14.78 12.29
CA ASN A 68 5.25 -14.04 11.72
C ASN A 68 5.21 -12.57 12.16
N SER A 69 5.83 -12.17 13.29
CA SER A 69 5.94 -10.75 13.64
C SER A 69 6.90 -9.94 12.75
N SER A 70 7.67 -10.61 11.87
CA SER A 70 8.40 -9.96 10.77
C SER A 70 7.63 -9.96 9.44
N ARG A 71 6.51 -10.70 9.36
CA ARG A 71 5.64 -10.84 8.19
C ARG A 71 4.25 -10.31 8.50
N THR A 72 4.20 -9.03 8.83
CA THR A 72 2.94 -8.33 9.10
C THR A 72 2.49 -7.54 7.85
N PRO A 73 1.21 -7.17 7.74
CA PRO A 73 0.73 -6.31 6.65
C PRO A 73 1.50 -5.00 6.53
N GLU A 74 1.80 -4.37 7.66
CA GLU A 74 2.49 -3.09 7.78
C GLU A 74 3.95 -3.21 7.29
N ALA A 75 4.57 -4.38 7.46
CA ALA A 75 5.90 -4.67 6.91
C ALA A 75 5.88 -4.81 5.37
N GLN A 76 4.80 -5.34 4.78
CA GLN A 76 4.66 -5.41 3.32
C GLN A 76 4.34 -4.04 2.70
N VAL A 77 3.49 -3.24 3.33
CA VAL A 77 3.27 -1.84 2.90
C VAL A 77 4.56 -1.04 3.02
N ARG A 78 5.29 -1.15 4.14
CA ARG A 78 6.60 -0.50 4.28
C ARG A 78 7.58 -0.90 3.18
N GLN A 79 7.74 -2.20 2.92
CA GLN A 79 8.62 -2.69 1.86
C GLN A 79 8.22 -2.13 0.47
N TYR A 80 6.92 -2.03 0.17
CA TYR A 80 6.44 -1.44 -1.07
C TYR A 80 6.76 0.07 -1.16
N LEU A 81 6.49 0.82 -0.09
CA LEU A 81 6.76 2.26 -0.04
C LEU A 81 8.27 2.59 -0.03
N ASP A 82 9.11 1.74 0.58
CA ASP A 82 10.57 1.86 0.54
C ASP A 82 11.10 1.72 -0.91
N LEU A 83 10.47 0.88 -1.75
CA LEU A 83 10.82 0.78 -3.16
C LEU A 83 10.47 2.06 -3.93
N LEU A 84 9.32 2.67 -3.64
CA LEU A 84 8.90 3.95 -4.25
C LEU A 84 9.80 5.11 -3.79
N ALA A 85 10.11 5.20 -2.50
CA ALA A 85 11.01 6.20 -1.94
C ALA A 85 12.45 6.08 -2.50
N ALA A 86 12.87 4.87 -2.89
CA ALA A 86 14.15 4.60 -3.52
C ALA A 86 14.13 4.68 -5.07
N GLY A 87 12.99 5.00 -5.69
CA GLY A 87 12.85 5.12 -7.15
C GLY A 87 12.80 3.80 -7.93
N ASN A 88 12.60 2.66 -7.26
CA ASN A 88 12.60 1.33 -7.86
C ASN A 88 11.20 0.95 -8.40
N ALA A 89 10.70 1.70 -9.39
CA ALA A 89 9.37 1.53 -9.98
C ALA A 89 9.08 0.09 -10.41
N SER A 90 10.03 -0.56 -11.08
CA SER A 90 9.90 -1.91 -11.64
C SER A 90 9.73 -2.96 -10.54
N ALA A 91 10.45 -2.82 -9.43
CA ALA A 91 10.31 -3.68 -8.27
C ALA A 91 9.00 -3.40 -7.51
N ALA A 92 8.58 -2.14 -7.43
CA ALA A 92 7.30 -1.75 -6.84
C ALA A 92 6.11 -2.32 -7.66
N THR A 93 6.13 -2.19 -8.98
CA THR A 93 5.13 -2.77 -9.91
C THR A 93 5.11 -4.30 -9.86
N ALA A 94 6.26 -4.95 -9.68
CA ALA A 94 6.34 -6.40 -9.53
C ALA A 94 5.81 -6.90 -8.17
N MET A 95 5.88 -6.06 -7.13
CA MET A 95 5.35 -6.37 -5.80
C MET A 95 3.84 -6.09 -5.70
N VAL A 96 3.38 -4.98 -6.29
CA VAL A 96 1.98 -4.54 -6.28
C VAL A 96 1.58 -4.14 -7.69
N ASP A 97 0.80 -5.01 -8.33
CA ASP A 97 0.36 -4.83 -9.71
C ASP A 97 -0.73 -3.73 -9.78
N PRO A 98 -0.54 -2.63 -10.53
CA PRO A 98 -1.55 -1.58 -10.69
C PRO A 98 -2.80 -2.01 -11.49
N GLY A 99 -2.84 -3.23 -12.04
CA GLY A 99 -4.03 -3.79 -12.71
C GLY A 99 -4.34 -3.23 -14.09
N VAL A 100 -3.51 -2.33 -14.62
CA VAL A 100 -3.60 -1.71 -15.95
C VAL A 100 -2.75 -2.43 -16.98
N ALA A 101 -3.02 -2.30 -18.28
CA ALA A 101 -2.27 -2.99 -19.33
C ALA A 101 -0.80 -2.52 -19.40
N ASN A 102 0.13 -3.35 -19.88
CA ASN A 102 1.57 -3.02 -19.84
C ASN A 102 1.94 -1.81 -20.71
N ASP A 103 1.20 -1.57 -21.78
CA ASP A 103 1.28 -0.40 -22.65
C ASP A 103 0.80 0.90 -21.96
N GLU A 104 -0.10 0.81 -20.97
CA GLU A 104 -0.52 1.94 -20.14
C GLU A 104 0.52 2.31 -19.04
N ARG A 105 1.51 1.44 -18.80
CA ARG A 105 2.55 1.60 -17.76
C ARG A 105 3.79 2.37 -18.24
N VAL A 106 3.70 3.10 -19.34
CA VAL A 106 4.85 3.74 -20.03
C VAL A 106 5.74 4.58 -19.11
N PHE A 107 5.18 5.26 -18.10
CA PHE A 107 5.94 6.06 -17.12
C PHE A 107 6.19 5.39 -15.75
N LEU A 108 5.78 4.13 -15.56
CA LEU A 108 6.05 3.37 -14.33
C LEU A 108 7.42 2.69 -14.39
N THR A 109 8.47 3.49 -14.58
CA THR A 109 9.84 3.02 -14.83
C THR A 109 10.86 3.65 -13.87
N ASP A 110 11.94 2.93 -13.61
CA ASP A 110 13.02 3.36 -12.71
C ASP A 110 13.69 4.64 -13.23
N SER A 111 13.77 4.83 -14.56
CA SER A 111 14.37 6.02 -15.18
C SER A 111 13.51 7.27 -14.99
N VAL A 112 12.17 7.12 -15.09
CA VAL A 112 11.22 8.20 -14.81
C VAL A 112 11.29 8.60 -13.34
N MET A 113 11.23 7.64 -12.41
CA MET A 113 11.40 7.94 -10.98
C MET A 113 12.77 8.55 -10.65
N SER A 114 13.84 8.11 -11.31
CA SER A 114 15.18 8.72 -11.16
C SER A 114 15.28 10.14 -11.74
N SER A 115 14.33 10.56 -12.58
CA SER A 115 14.25 11.94 -13.09
C SER A 115 13.47 12.89 -12.18
N ALA A 116 12.79 12.35 -11.15
CA ALA A 116 11.99 13.14 -10.23
C ALA A 116 12.86 14.11 -9.39
N GLN A 117 12.40 15.35 -9.25
CA GLN A 117 13.06 16.35 -8.39
C GLN A 117 12.89 16.03 -6.90
N SER A 118 11.82 15.30 -6.56
CA SER A 118 11.50 14.81 -5.22
C SER A 118 10.74 13.49 -5.35
N LEU A 119 11.08 12.50 -4.52
CA LEU A 119 10.36 11.24 -4.41
C LEU A 119 9.55 11.19 -3.12
N LEU A 120 8.69 10.17 -3.04
CA LEU A 120 7.90 9.85 -1.86
C LEU A 120 8.77 9.70 -0.59
N VAL A 121 8.35 10.32 0.51
CA VAL A 121 8.90 10.11 1.85
C VAL A 121 7.83 9.48 2.72
N VAL A 122 8.15 8.38 3.40
CA VAL A 122 7.27 7.74 4.38
C VAL A 122 7.46 8.39 5.74
N GLU A 123 6.38 8.86 6.38
CA GLU A 123 6.43 9.42 7.73
C GLU A 123 5.96 8.43 8.79
N ASP A 124 4.81 7.80 8.56
CA ASP A 124 4.20 6.85 9.48
C ASP A 124 3.48 5.72 8.74
N ILE A 125 3.44 4.54 9.35
CA ILE A 125 2.64 3.40 8.88
C ILE A 125 2.06 2.70 10.10
N SER A 126 0.74 2.70 10.20
CA SER A 126 -0.05 2.15 11.29
C SER A 126 -1.10 1.15 10.79
N ALA A 127 -1.64 0.33 11.70
CA ALA A 127 -2.84 -0.46 11.40
C ALA A 127 -4.05 0.49 11.38
N GLY A 128 -4.91 0.40 10.37
CA GLY A 128 -5.94 1.41 10.13
C GLY A 128 -7.04 1.48 11.21
N GLU A 129 -7.47 2.71 11.51
CA GLU A 129 -8.53 3.07 12.46
C GLU A 129 -9.92 3.16 11.78
N GLY A 130 -10.35 2.07 11.13
CA GLY A 130 -11.74 1.91 10.66
C GLY A 130 -12.60 1.13 11.66
N ASP A 131 -13.91 0.98 11.39
CA ASP A 131 -14.85 0.16 12.22
C ASP A 131 -14.39 -1.30 12.48
N ASN A 132 -13.36 -1.74 11.77
CA ASN A 132 -12.65 -2.98 11.95
C ASN A 132 -11.29 -2.81 12.69
N ASP A 133 -11.23 -2.02 13.78
CA ASP A 133 -10.15 -1.87 14.80
C ASP A 133 -9.03 -2.93 14.80
N GLY A 134 -8.11 -2.93 13.82
CA GLY A 134 -7.15 -4.04 13.61
C GLY A 134 -7.76 -5.46 13.67
N LYS A 135 -9.08 -5.58 13.52
CA LYS A 135 -9.85 -6.77 13.83
C LYS A 135 -9.51 -7.82 12.80
N LYS A 136 -9.48 -9.07 13.28
CA LYS A 136 -9.86 -10.18 12.41
C LYS A 136 -11.33 -9.95 12.02
N SER A 137 -11.55 -9.28 10.89
CA SER A 137 -12.59 -9.77 9.99
C SER A 137 -12.31 -11.25 9.75
N GLU A 138 -13.35 -12.07 9.59
CA GLU A 138 -13.17 -13.46 9.19
C GLU A 138 -12.67 -13.57 7.74
N SER A 139 -12.60 -12.46 7.01
CA SER A 139 -11.93 -12.33 5.72
C SER A 139 -10.41 -12.25 5.83
N ASP A 140 -9.74 -12.80 4.81
CA ASP A 140 -8.28 -12.77 4.61
C ASP A 140 -7.73 -11.36 4.24
N THR A 141 -8.24 -10.28 4.83
CA THR A 141 -7.92 -8.89 4.45
C THR A 141 -7.71 -7.97 5.65
N ARG A 142 -6.83 -6.97 5.52
CA ARG A 142 -6.55 -5.93 6.52
C ARG A 142 -6.27 -4.59 5.86
N THR A 143 -6.60 -3.51 6.57
CA THR A 143 -6.26 -2.13 6.17
C THR A 143 -5.01 -1.66 6.92
N VAL A 144 -4.10 -1.02 6.19
CA VAL A 144 -2.89 -0.39 6.73
C VAL A 144 -2.90 1.07 6.28
N THR A 145 -2.86 1.99 7.22
CA THR A 145 -2.87 3.43 6.93
C THR A 145 -1.43 3.92 6.91
N ALA A 146 -1.01 4.53 5.81
CA ALA A 146 0.31 5.14 5.65
C ALA A 146 0.16 6.65 5.49
N THR A 147 0.97 7.42 6.22
CA THR A 147 1.12 8.85 5.99
C THR A 147 2.47 9.13 5.34
N MET A 148 2.45 9.91 4.27
CA MET A 148 3.57 10.11 3.37
C MET A 148 3.63 11.57 2.91
N GLN A 149 4.77 11.98 2.36
CA GLN A 149 4.94 13.27 1.72
C GLN A 149 5.52 13.13 0.31
N VAL A 150 5.18 14.07 -0.58
CA VAL A 150 5.95 14.41 -1.78
C VAL A 150 6.22 15.91 -1.73
N ASN A 151 7.46 16.36 -1.92
CA ASN A 151 7.82 17.80 -1.90
C ASN A 151 7.41 18.58 -0.62
N GLY A 152 7.24 17.90 0.52
CA GLY A 152 6.71 18.50 1.75
C GLY A 152 5.17 18.51 1.87
N GLU A 153 4.45 18.14 0.82
CA GLU A 153 3.00 18.00 0.81
C GLU A 153 2.59 16.63 1.37
N ARG A 154 1.90 16.64 2.51
CA ARG A 154 1.56 15.44 3.29
C ARG A 154 0.19 14.90 2.91
N PHE A 155 0.11 13.60 2.59
CA PHE A 155 -1.13 12.89 2.26
C PHE A 155 -1.19 11.52 2.96
N VAL A 156 -2.39 10.98 3.08
CA VAL A 156 -2.68 9.70 3.75
C VAL A 156 -3.29 8.74 2.74
N HIS A 157 -2.85 7.47 2.76
CA HIS A 157 -3.42 6.42 1.93
C HIS A 157 -3.71 5.16 2.76
N GLU A 158 -4.83 4.51 2.49
CA GLU A 158 -5.23 3.26 3.13
C GLU A 158 -5.02 2.08 2.18
N PHE A 159 -4.03 1.25 2.50
CA PHE A 159 -3.71 0.06 1.70
C PHE A 159 -4.53 -1.15 2.14
N THR A 160 -5.23 -1.79 1.19
CA THR A 160 -5.75 -3.14 1.41
C THR A 160 -4.63 -4.16 1.27
N VAL A 161 -4.45 -4.99 2.29
CA VAL A 161 -3.47 -6.08 2.32
C VAL A 161 -4.19 -7.39 2.54
N ALA A 162 -4.09 -8.32 1.59
CA ALA A 162 -4.70 -9.64 1.69
C ALA A 162 -3.70 -10.70 2.14
N LYS A 163 -4.16 -11.67 2.92
CA LYS A 163 -3.39 -12.86 3.29
C LYS A 163 -3.27 -13.79 2.08
N THR A 164 -2.09 -14.33 1.86
CA THR A 164 -1.82 -15.29 0.78
C THR A 164 -1.42 -16.66 1.34
N LYS A 165 -1.27 -17.66 0.46
CA LYS A 165 -0.97 -19.04 0.85
C LYS A 165 0.27 -19.10 1.77
N PRO A 166 0.16 -19.65 3.00
CA PRO A 166 1.23 -19.56 3.99
C PRO A 166 2.47 -20.38 3.60
N THR A 167 3.65 -19.83 3.84
CA THR A 167 4.94 -20.51 3.62
C THR A 167 5.07 -21.66 4.62
N MET A 168 5.40 -22.85 4.12
CA MET A 168 5.47 -24.10 4.92
C MET A 168 4.18 -24.41 5.73
N GLY A 169 3.03 -23.86 5.34
CA GLY A 169 1.74 -24.11 5.99
C GLY A 169 1.51 -23.39 7.34
N VAL A 170 2.50 -22.68 7.88
CA VAL A 170 2.42 -22.02 9.21
C VAL A 170 2.91 -20.58 9.24
N LEU A 171 3.65 -20.13 8.22
CA LEU A 171 4.17 -18.78 8.15
C LEU A 171 3.23 -17.91 7.32
N ASP A 172 2.70 -16.86 7.93
CA ASP A 172 1.76 -15.96 7.29
C ASP A 172 2.48 -15.15 6.19
N ASN A 173 1.84 -15.06 5.02
CA ASN A 173 2.26 -14.22 3.91
C ASN A 173 1.15 -13.21 3.63
N TRP A 174 1.53 -12.01 3.18
CA TRP A 174 0.62 -10.91 2.90
C TRP A 174 0.96 -10.31 1.53
N GLN A 175 -0.03 -9.77 0.84
CA GLN A 175 0.11 -9.10 -0.44
C GLN A 175 -0.71 -7.80 -0.40
N VAL A 176 -0.06 -6.67 -0.62
CA VAL A 176 -0.72 -5.39 -0.86
C VAL A 176 -1.49 -5.48 -2.18
N LYS A 177 -2.72 -5.00 -2.22
CA LYS A 177 -3.61 -5.09 -3.38
C LYS A 177 -3.68 -3.82 -4.20
N ASP A 178 -3.64 -2.68 -3.51
CA ASP A 178 -3.84 -1.37 -4.12
C ASP A 178 -2.47 -0.75 -4.38
N ALA A 179 -2.14 -0.53 -5.66
CA ALA A 179 -0.92 0.17 -6.04
C ALA A 179 -1.09 1.67 -5.78
N LEU A 180 -0.07 2.30 -5.20
CA LEU A 180 -0.03 3.75 -4.97
C LEU A 180 0.33 4.45 -6.29
N VAL A 181 -0.61 4.50 -7.23
CA VAL A 181 -0.45 5.12 -8.55
C VAL A 181 -1.55 6.17 -8.79
N SER A 182 -1.17 7.21 -9.52
CA SER A 182 -2.03 8.35 -9.81
C SER A 182 -2.15 8.59 -11.30
N LYS A 183 -3.34 9.02 -11.73
CA LYS A 183 -3.62 9.41 -13.11
C LYS A 183 -3.28 10.88 -13.32
N VAL A 184 -2.57 11.17 -14.41
CA VAL A 184 -2.23 12.51 -14.85
C VAL A 184 -2.84 12.76 -16.22
N SER A 185 -3.68 13.79 -16.35
CA SER A 185 -4.21 14.28 -17.63
C SER A 185 -3.23 15.26 -18.26
N VAL A 186 -2.86 15.05 -19.52
CA VAL A 186 -1.90 15.88 -20.26
C VAL A 186 -2.62 16.63 -21.38
N ASP A 187 -2.73 17.96 -21.25
CA ASP A 187 -3.17 18.88 -22.30
C ASP A 187 -1.93 19.58 -22.90
N ALA A 188 -1.47 19.12 -24.08
CA ALA A 188 -0.25 19.63 -24.72
C ALA A 188 -0.54 20.43 -26.01
N ARG A 189 -1.08 21.64 -25.88
CA ARG A 189 -1.56 22.45 -27.01
C ARG A 189 -0.42 22.87 -27.94
N GLY A 190 -0.43 22.34 -29.16
CA GLY A 190 0.57 22.62 -30.18
C GLY A 190 1.82 21.74 -30.09
N TYR A 191 1.81 20.69 -29.26
CA TYR A 191 2.89 19.70 -29.17
C TYR A 191 2.33 18.30 -29.44
N ASN A 192 3.01 17.54 -30.31
CA ASN A 192 2.59 16.16 -30.59
C ASN A 192 3.12 15.14 -29.56
N GLN A 193 4.23 15.46 -28.90
CA GLN A 193 4.96 14.57 -28.00
C GLN A 193 5.52 15.35 -26.82
N PHE A 194 5.74 14.65 -25.71
CA PHE A 194 6.45 15.16 -24.55
C PHE A 194 7.34 14.07 -23.95
N THR A 195 8.23 14.47 -23.05
CA THR A 195 9.09 13.57 -22.27
C THR A 195 8.93 13.80 -20.78
N VAL A 196 9.15 12.75 -19.99
CA VAL A 196 9.41 12.84 -18.55
C VAL A 196 10.67 12.02 -18.29
N GLY A 197 11.73 12.68 -17.84
CA GLY A 197 13.06 12.08 -17.83
C GLY A 197 13.53 11.75 -19.25
N ASP A 198 13.84 10.48 -19.49
CA ASP A 198 14.25 9.93 -20.79
C ASP A 198 13.12 9.24 -21.56
N VAL A 199 11.95 9.06 -20.95
CA VAL A 199 10.78 8.41 -21.58
C VAL A 199 9.94 9.44 -22.33
N SER A 200 9.54 9.10 -23.56
CA SER A 200 8.69 9.92 -24.42
C SER A 200 7.31 9.28 -24.60
N ALA A 201 6.27 10.10 -24.73
CA ALA A 201 4.93 9.67 -25.12
C ALA A 201 4.28 10.66 -26.10
N ASP A 202 3.32 10.15 -26.89
CA ASP A 202 2.45 10.98 -27.73
C ASP A 202 1.44 11.72 -26.83
N ALA A 203 1.30 13.03 -27.03
CA ALA A 203 0.48 13.87 -26.16
C ALA A 203 -1.03 13.84 -26.50
N HIS A 204 -1.41 13.15 -27.57
CA HIS A 204 -2.79 13.02 -28.04
C HIS A 204 -3.08 11.56 -28.38
N GLN A 205 -4.25 11.04 -27.96
CA GLN A 205 -4.66 9.69 -28.34
C GLN A 205 -5.14 9.66 -29.81
N GLN A 206 -4.51 8.82 -30.63
CA GLN A 206 -4.91 8.66 -32.03
C GLN A 206 -6.40 8.25 -32.15
N GLY A 207 -7.18 9.03 -32.91
CA GLY A 207 -8.58 8.74 -33.20
C GLY A 207 -9.61 9.33 -32.23
N LYS A 208 -9.21 10.15 -31.25
CA LYS A 208 -10.12 11.00 -30.46
C LYS A 208 -9.66 12.45 -30.51
N ASP A 209 -10.21 13.22 -31.44
CA ASP A 209 -9.95 14.66 -31.54
C ASP A 209 -10.52 15.37 -30.30
N GLY A 210 -9.66 15.77 -29.35
CA GLY A 210 -10.00 16.65 -28.22
C GLY A 210 -10.04 16.01 -26.83
N ASP A 211 -9.70 14.72 -26.67
CA ASP A 211 -9.52 14.11 -25.35
C ASP A 211 -8.05 14.21 -24.90
N ASP A 212 -7.82 14.74 -23.70
CA ASP A 212 -6.49 14.78 -23.04
C ASP A 212 -5.91 13.36 -22.90
N ALA A 213 -4.60 13.21 -23.13
CA ALA A 213 -3.94 11.94 -22.92
C ALA A 213 -3.72 11.68 -21.42
N THR A 214 -4.34 10.63 -20.88
CA THR A 214 -4.15 10.22 -19.48
C THR A 214 -3.02 9.20 -19.34
N PHE A 215 -2.13 9.43 -18.38
CA PHE A 215 -0.99 8.58 -18.06
C PHE A 215 -0.96 8.23 -16.57
N ILE A 216 -0.19 7.22 -16.20
CA ILE A 216 -0.13 6.70 -14.82
C ILE A 216 1.30 6.85 -14.29
N PHE A 217 1.42 7.43 -13.09
CA PHE A 217 2.69 7.74 -12.44
C PHE A 217 2.72 7.24 -10.99
N TYR A 218 3.93 6.94 -10.50
CA TYR A 218 4.20 6.82 -9.07
C TYR A 218 4.41 8.20 -8.43
N PRO A 219 4.09 8.39 -7.14
CA PRO A 219 4.22 9.69 -6.48
C PRO A 219 5.63 10.28 -6.54
N GLY A 220 5.71 11.59 -6.78
CA GLY A 220 6.95 12.32 -6.98
C GLY A 220 6.72 13.66 -7.70
N VAL A 221 7.77 14.47 -7.81
CA VAL A 221 7.77 15.73 -8.56
C VAL A 221 8.48 15.53 -9.90
N TYR A 222 7.75 15.68 -11.00
CA TYR A 222 8.26 15.39 -12.35
C TYR A 222 8.19 16.61 -13.25
N THR A 223 9.16 16.75 -14.14
CA THR A 223 9.16 17.77 -15.19
C THR A 223 8.72 17.16 -16.53
N PHE A 224 7.56 17.60 -17.00
CA PHE A 224 7.03 17.31 -18.32
C PHE A 224 7.66 18.29 -19.31
N THR A 225 8.44 17.78 -20.27
CA THR A 225 9.15 18.58 -21.27
C THR A 225 8.54 18.32 -22.65
N PRO A 226 7.81 19.28 -23.24
CA PRO A 226 7.20 19.08 -24.53
C PRO A 226 8.25 19.10 -25.66
N VAL A 227 8.07 18.25 -26.67
CA VAL A 227 8.94 18.25 -27.85
C VAL A 227 8.49 19.38 -28.78
N ALA A 228 9.33 20.41 -28.94
CA ALA A 228 9.02 21.55 -29.79
C ALA A 228 8.70 21.10 -31.24
N PRO A 229 7.56 21.51 -31.83
CA PRO A 229 7.11 21.01 -33.14
C PRO A 229 7.96 21.52 -34.31
N SER A 230 8.73 22.59 -34.10
CA SER A 230 9.68 23.17 -35.06
C SER A 230 10.63 24.12 -34.33
N GLU A 231 11.66 24.62 -35.00
CA GLU A 231 12.55 25.64 -34.43
C GLU A 231 11.86 27.00 -34.16
N TYR A 232 10.64 27.19 -34.66
CA TYR A 232 9.84 28.41 -34.55
C TYR A 232 8.94 28.44 -33.32
N ALA A 233 8.87 27.35 -32.56
CA ALA A 233 8.13 27.24 -31.31
C ALA A 233 9.11 27.00 -30.16
N ASP A 234 8.83 27.60 -29.01
CA ASP A 234 9.55 27.29 -27.77
C ASP A 234 9.07 25.95 -27.20
N SER A 235 9.94 25.30 -26.42
CA SER A 235 9.55 24.22 -25.51
C SER A 235 9.37 24.82 -24.13
N ASN A 236 8.15 24.75 -23.58
CA ASN A 236 7.80 25.26 -22.26
C ASN A 236 7.55 24.09 -21.30
N PRO A 237 8.54 23.64 -20.50
CA PRO A 237 8.35 22.52 -19.58
C PRO A 237 7.51 22.92 -18.36
N GLU A 238 6.74 21.98 -17.85
CA GLU A 238 5.94 22.15 -16.63
C GLU A 238 6.40 21.15 -15.55
N THR A 239 6.44 21.55 -14.28
CA THR A 239 6.84 20.68 -13.17
C THR A 239 5.67 20.50 -12.22
N VAL A 240 5.29 19.24 -11.97
CA VAL A 240 4.06 18.88 -11.26
C VAL A 240 4.38 17.94 -10.09
N SER A 241 3.75 18.21 -8.94
CA SER A 241 3.74 17.31 -7.78
C SER A 241 2.63 16.28 -7.94
N ILE A 242 2.98 15.00 -7.97
CA ILE A 242 2.04 13.89 -8.07
C ILE A 242 1.97 13.20 -6.71
N LEU A 243 0.81 13.29 -6.05
CA LEU A 243 0.49 12.55 -4.82
C LEU A 243 -0.05 11.14 -5.17
N GLY A 244 -0.32 10.30 -4.17
CA GLY A 244 -0.78 8.92 -4.35
C GLY A 244 -2.28 8.68 -4.13
N ASP A 245 -3.10 9.72 -4.13
CA ASP A 245 -4.53 9.69 -3.77
C ASP A 245 -5.49 10.10 -4.90
N SER A 246 -4.98 10.55 -6.05
CA SER A 246 -5.82 11.12 -7.13
C SER A 246 -6.63 10.10 -7.95
N TRP A 247 -6.54 8.80 -7.64
CA TRP A 247 -7.30 7.75 -8.33
C TRP A 247 -8.84 7.88 -8.18
N SER A 248 -9.32 8.61 -7.16
CA SER A 248 -10.74 8.81 -6.85
C SER A 248 -11.21 10.27 -6.83
N GLY A 249 -10.35 11.23 -7.21
CA GLY A 249 -10.65 12.67 -7.18
C GLY A 249 -10.58 13.35 -8.55
N ASP A 250 -10.57 14.68 -8.55
CA ASP A 250 -10.17 15.47 -9.72
C ASP A 250 -8.69 15.16 -10.00
N GLY A 251 -8.43 14.35 -11.02
CA GLY A 251 -7.10 13.85 -11.33
C GLY A 251 -6.08 14.98 -11.56
N THR A 252 -4.82 14.72 -11.23
CA THR A 252 -3.73 15.66 -11.49
C THR A 252 -3.71 16.01 -12.98
N SER A 253 -3.56 17.28 -13.33
CA SER A 253 -3.44 17.71 -14.73
C SER A 253 -2.19 18.55 -14.95
N VAL A 254 -1.70 18.53 -16.19
CA VAL A 254 -0.55 19.29 -16.68
C VAL A 254 -0.93 19.92 -18.02
N SER A 255 -0.66 21.21 -18.21
CA SER A 255 -1.11 22.00 -19.37
C SER A 255 0.04 22.76 -20.02
N MET A 256 0.66 22.12 -21.01
CA MET A 256 1.76 22.67 -21.77
C MET A 256 1.22 23.34 -23.05
N THR A 257 1.51 24.62 -23.27
CA THR A 257 1.13 25.32 -24.50
C THR A 257 2.36 25.81 -25.28
N ALA A 258 2.35 25.59 -26.60
CA ALA A 258 3.39 26.06 -27.51
C ALA A 258 3.30 27.58 -27.74
N THR A 259 4.40 28.28 -27.54
CA THR A 259 4.54 29.70 -27.88
C THR A 259 5.45 29.85 -29.10
N TYR A 260 5.02 30.63 -30.08
CA TYR A 260 5.88 30.95 -31.23
C TYR A 260 6.95 31.97 -30.84
N ASN A 261 8.18 31.69 -31.24
CA ASN A 261 9.34 32.50 -30.89
C ASN A 261 9.71 33.53 -31.98
N THR A 262 10.70 34.38 -31.68
CA THR A 262 11.10 35.49 -32.55
C THR A 262 11.67 35.04 -33.90
N LYS A 263 12.11 33.79 -34.06
CA LYS A 263 12.50 33.25 -35.38
C LYS A 263 11.32 33.19 -36.33
N LEU A 264 10.10 32.89 -35.84
CA LEU A 264 8.92 32.91 -36.70
C LEU A 264 8.66 34.31 -37.24
N THR A 265 8.77 35.32 -36.38
CA THR A 265 8.64 36.73 -36.76
C THR A 265 9.70 37.14 -37.77
N ALA A 266 10.96 36.71 -37.60
CA ALA A 266 12.04 36.97 -38.53
C ALA A 266 11.79 36.30 -39.90
N ALA A 267 11.49 35.00 -39.92
CA ALA A 267 11.21 34.25 -41.14
C ALA A 267 9.99 34.81 -41.91
N ALA A 268 8.92 35.17 -41.20
CA ALA A 268 7.75 35.81 -41.81
C ALA A 268 8.08 37.20 -42.39
N LEU A 269 8.92 37.98 -41.71
CA LEU A 269 9.36 39.29 -42.18
C LEU A 269 10.34 39.19 -43.36
N ASP A 270 11.18 38.16 -43.44
CA ASP A 270 12.09 37.95 -44.57
C ASP A 270 11.35 37.41 -45.80
N ALA A 271 10.44 36.45 -45.64
CA ALA A 271 9.53 36.04 -46.71
C ALA A 271 8.66 37.20 -47.23
N GLY A 272 8.21 38.09 -46.32
CA GLY A 272 7.50 39.31 -46.67
C GLY A 272 8.34 40.29 -47.51
N LYS A 273 9.65 40.43 -47.22
CA LYS A 273 10.56 41.23 -48.04
C LYS A 273 10.74 40.62 -49.42
N GLU A 274 10.98 39.32 -49.53
CA GLU A 274 11.16 38.62 -50.81
C GLU A 274 9.97 38.84 -51.77
N VAL A 275 8.74 38.78 -51.24
CA VAL A 275 7.53 39.08 -52.02
C VAL A 275 7.50 40.54 -52.48
N VAL A 276 7.83 41.50 -51.61
CA VAL A 276 7.89 42.94 -51.97
C VAL A 276 8.98 43.22 -53.00
N ASP A 277 10.17 42.66 -52.83
CA ASP A 277 11.30 42.83 -53.74
C ASP A 277 11.03 42.20 -55.11
N SER A 278 10.34 41.06 -55.17
CA SER A 278 9.89 40.46 -56.43
C SER A 278 8.92 41.38 -57.20
N CYS A 279 8.02 42.05 -56.49
CA CYS A 279 7.09 43.04 -57.06
C CYS A 279 7.79 44.37 -57.46
N ALA A 280 8.87 44.74 -56.77
CA ALA A 280 9.67 45.93 -57.09
C ALA A 280 10.67 45.68 -58.24
N SER A 281 10.99 44.42 -58.54
CA SER A 281 11.84 44.04 -59.66
C SER A 281 11.13 44.28 -61.00
N ILE A 282 11.38 45.45 -61.60
CA ILE A 282 10.95 45.72 -62.98
C ILE A 282 11.64 44.68 -63.88
N PRO A 283 10.91 43.95 -64.73
CA PRO A 283 11.53 43.07 -65.72
C PRO A 283 12.39 43.93 -66.65
N GLY A 284 13.71 43.84 -66.48
CA GLY A 284 14.66 44.64 -67.22
C GLY A 284 14.56 44.31 -68.71
N ASN A 285 14.03 45.27 -69.49
CA ASN A 285 14.00 45.16 -70.95
C ASN A 285 15.43 45.25 -71.48
N GLN A 286 16.10 44.10 -71.56
CA GLN A 286 17.39 43.92 -72.20
C GLN A 286 17.23 44.14 -73.71
N ASN A 287 17.58 45.35 -74.16
CA ASN A 287 17.78 45.78 -75.55
C ASN A 287 16.61 45.54 -76.52
#